data_AF-A0A3C0I810-F1
#
_entry.id   AF-A0A3C0I810-F1
#
_cell.length_a   1.000
_cell.length_b   1.000
_cell.length_c   1.000
_cell.angle_alpha   90.00
_cell.angle_beta   90.00
_cell.angle_gamma   90.00
#
_symmetry.space_group_name_H-M   'P 1'
#
loop_
_entity.id
_entity.type
_entity.pdbx_description
1 polymer ?
#
loop_
_entity_poly.entity_id
_entity_poly.type
_entity_poly.pdbx_seq_one_letter_code
_entity_poly.pdbx_strand_id
1 'polypeptide(L)'
;MSNTTPTDILENFYQKALGNLSKSAVKSASIREKVEFICRCNANKAPIRFLMSCLLAKTHNPKVDIRKPYTEIDGNDTYSGRFYDEKYVELLVHKYKLPCNPTTAYLTPAFRNLDRLLTTDLVLVGRPREVYVFALEILEATYSNKEKPENILQEIIRVFLIIKSEDEQRMQQLIADLKQADDILPLATEEIVTLLLQHLNCKGSSRLPVLIVASAYQTVKDQIGEVNKLLEAHNAADKQTGSIGDVEITLTNDDRIVTCYEMKDKRVTKTDIDVALQKLSKTKSKVDNYIFITTDIIEIEVTEYAKSLYDKTGVEFAVLDCIGFIRHYLHFFHRQRNKFLNIYQAMVLAEPTSSVSQPLKEAFLALRRAAEADKR
;
A
#
# COMPACT_ATOMS: atom_id res chain seq x y z
N MET A 1 -1.49 34.75 -23.66
CA MET A 1 -1.78 33.33 -23.40
C MET A 1 -1.64 33.15 -21.90
N SER A 2 -2.66 32.66 -21.18
CA SER A 2 -2.49 32.44 -19.74
C SER A 2 -1.41 31.38 -19.54
N ASN A 3 -0.35 31.72 -18.79
CA ASN A 3 0.72 30.81 -18.36
C ASN A 3 0.20 29.80 -17.32
N THR A 4 -0.89 29.10 -17.63
CA THR A 4 -1.48 28.13 -16.70
C THR A 4 -0.65 26.86 -16.74
N THR A 5 0.02 26.55 -15.63
CA THR A 5 0.86 25.35 -15.54
C THR A 5 0.00 24.08 -15.39
N PRO A 6 0.54 22.88 -15.71
CA PRO A 6 -0.17 21.63 -15.43
C PRO A 6 -0.60 21.47 -13.96
N THR A 7 0.21 21.97 -13.02
CA THR A 7 -0.14 22.00 -11.60
C THR A 7 -1.38 22.86 -11.34
N ASP A 8 -1.44 24.07 -11.90
CA ASP A 8 -2.59 24.97 -11.72
C ASP A 8 -3.88 24.37 -12.31
N ILE A 9 -3.77 23.64 -13.42
CA ILE A 9 -4.89 22.93 -14.03
C ILE A 9 -5.45 21.87 -13.07
N LEU A 10 -4.58 21.01 -12.53
CA LEU A 10 -4.97 19.96 -11.60
C LEU A 10 -5.57 20.52 -10.31
N GLU A 11 -4.95 21.54 -9.73
CA GLU A 11 -5.45 22.19 -8.51
C GLU A 11 -6.83 22.83 -8.72
N ASN A 12 -7.02 23.53 -9.84
CA ASN A 12 -8.32 24.09 -10.18
C ASN A 12 -9.40 23.02 -10.33
N PHE A 13 -9.11 21.90 -11.00
CA PHE A 13 -10.07 20.80 -11.13
C PHE A 13 -10.35 20.11 -9.81
N TYR A 14 -9.35 19.97 -8.95
CA TYR A 14 -9.53 19.48 -7.59
C TYR A 14 -10.48 20.38 -6.78
N GLN A 15 -10.23 21.70 -6.76
CA GLN A 15 -11.09 22.64 -6.02
C GLN A 15 -12.52 22.66 -6.57
N LYS A 16 -12.69 22.60 -7.90
CA LYS A 16 -14.02 22.52 -8.53
C LYS A 16 -14.76 21.23 -8.16
N ALA A 17 -14.08 20.09 -8.20
CA ALA A 17 -14.66 18.81 -7.84
C ALA A 17 -15.03 18.78 -6.35
N LEU A 18 -14.17 19.31 -5.48
CA LEU A 18 -14.42 19.42 -4.04
C LEU A 18 -15.63 20.31 -3.73
N GLY A 19 -15.77 21.43 -4.44
CA GLY A 19 -16.90 22.35 -4.28
C GLY A 19 -18.24 21.83 -4.82
N ASN A 20 -18.25 20.78 -5.65
CA ASN A 20 -19.47 20.21 -6.22
C ASN A 20 -19.35 18.71 -6.51
N LEU A 21 -19.54 17.89 -5.47
CA LEU A 21 -19.49 16.43 -5.58
C LEU A 21 -20.75 15.84 -6.24
N SER A 22 -21.90 16.51 -6.18
CA SER A 22 -23.19 15.95 -6.63
C SER A 22 -23.39 16.02 -8.14
N LYS A 23 -22.69 16.93 -8.84
CA LYS A 23 -22.87 17.15 -10.27
C LYS A 23 -21.66 16.69 -11.09
N SER A 24 -21.90 15.78 -12.03
CA SER A 24 -20.90 15.34 -13.00
C SER A 24 -20.52 16.46 -13.98
N ALA A 25 -19.23 16.57 -14.29
CA ALA A 25 -18.73 17.47 -15.34
C ALA A 25 -18.90 16.86 -16.75
N VAL A 26 -19.04 15.54 -16.85
CA VAL A 26 -19.22 14.79 -18.09
C VAL A 26 -20.71 14.76 -18.48
N LYS A 27 -21.03 15.18 -19.69
CA LYS A 27 -22.39 15.22 -20.22
C LYS A 27 -22.87 13.85 -20.64
N SER A 28 -22.02 13.08 -21.32
CA SER A 28 -22.35 11.74 -21.80
C SER A 28 -22.45 10.72 -20.65
N ALA A 29 -23.63 10.15 -20.45
CA ALA A 29 -23.85 9.10 -19.45
C ALA A 29 -22.93 7.89 -19.67
N SER A 30 -22.75 7.46 -20.93
CA SER A 30 -21.87 6.34 -21.26
C SER A 30 -20.40 6.61 -20.90
N ILE A 31 -19.89 7.84 -21.11
CA ILE A 31 -18.52 8.19 -20.72
C ILE A 31 -18.41 8.27 -19.19
N ARG A 32 -19.44 8.81 -18.52
CA ARG A 32 -19.47 8.88 -17.06
C ARG A 32 -19.40 7.50 -16.40
N GLU A 33 -20.19 6.54 -16.89
CA GLU A 33 -20.19 5.16 -16.40
C GLU A 33 -18.82 4.51 -16.59
N LYS A 34 -18.16 4.72 -17.74
CA LYS A 34 -16.81 4.22 -18.01
C LYS A 34 -15.77 4.84 -17.07
N VAL A 35 -15.81 6.16 -16.88
CA VAL A 35 -14.92 6.86 -15.93
C VAL A 35 -15.11 6.28 -14.52
N GLU A 36 -16.35 6.16 -14.06
CA GLU A 36 -16.66 5.62 -12.75
C GLU A 36 -16.19 4.17 -12.59
N PHE A 37 -16.41 3.33 -13.60
CA PHE A 37 -15.95 1.94 -13.60
C PHE A 37 -14.43 1.84 -13.42
N ILE A 38 -13.65 2.60 -14.20
CA ILE A 38 -12.19 2.56 -14.08
C ILE A 38 -11.75 3.12 -12.73
N CYS A 39 -12.35 4.22 -12.26
CA CYS A 39 -12.05 4.81 -10.96
C CYS A 39 -12.31 3.85 -9.80
N ARG A 40 -13.40 3.07 -9.84
CA ARG A 40 -13.81 2.13 -8.79
C ARG A 40 -13.12 0.76 -8.90
N CYS A 41 -12.41 0.46 -9.99
CA CYS A 41 -11.67 -0.80 -10.13
C CYS A 41 -10.48 -0.84 -9.16
N ASN A 42 -10.59 -1.59 -8.06
CA ASN A 42 -9.51 -1.72 -7.06
C ASN A 42 -8.42 -2.70 -7.46
N ALA A 43 -8.72 -3.65 -8.35
CA ALA A 43 -7.74 -4.64 -8.81
C ALA A 43 -6.63 -4.03 -9.67
N ASN A 44 -6.90 -2.89 -10.32
CA ASN A 44 -5.96 -2.27 -11.25
C ASN A 44 -6.27 -0.77 -11.46
N LYS A 45 -5.42 0.10 -10.90
CA LYS A 45 -5.51 1.56 -11.08
C LYS A 45 -4.54 2.10 -12.15
N ALA A 46 -3.81 1.26 -12.87
CA ALA A 46 -2.89 1.74 -13.90
C ALA A 46 -3.62 2.50 -15.03
N PRO A 47 -4.75 2.02 -15.57
CA PRO A 47 -5.46 2.74 -16.63
C PRO A 47 -5.98 4.12 -16.21
N ILE A 48 -6.47 4.28 -14.96
CA ILE A 48 -6.95 5.60 -14.51
C ILE A 48 -5.80 6.59 -14.33
N ARG A 49 -4.67 6.15 -13.75
CA ARG A 49 -3.47 6.98 -13.62
C ARG A 49 -2.92 7.40 -14.98
N PHE A 50 -2.87 6.45 -15.92
CA PHE A 50 -2.51 6.69 -17.31
C PHE A 50 -3.43 7.73 -17.98
N LEU A 51 -4.75 7.56 -17.89
CA LEU A 51 -5.74 8.50 -18.44
C LEU A 51 -5.56 9.91 -17.89
N MET A 52 -5.35 10.07 -16.58
CA MET A 52 -5.13 11.38 -15.97
C MET A 52 -3.96 12.11 -16.61
N SER A 53 -2.84 11.42 -16.86
CA SER A 53 -1.66 12.01 -17.52
C SER A 53 -1.96 12.44 -18.97
N CYS A 54 -2.73 11.63 -19.71
CA CYS A 54 -3.10 11.92 -21.09
C CYS A 54 -4.06 13.13 -21.17
N LEU A 55 -5.08 13.14 -20.32
CA LEU A 55 -6.07 14.23 -20.25
C LEU A 55 -5.43 15.55 -19.83
N LEU A 56 -4.49 15.50 -18.87
CA LEU A 56 -3.73 16.67 -18.45
C LEU A 56 -2.87 17.22 -19.58
N ALA A 57 -2.16 16.36 -20.31
CA ALA A 57 -1.35 16.77 -21.46
C ALA A 57 -2.21 17.42 -22.55
N LYS A 58 -3.35 16.83 -22.89
CA LYS A 58 -4.28 17.39 -23.89
C LYS A 58 -4.90 18.72 -23.44
N THR A 59 -5.19 18.87 -22.15
CA THR A 59 -5.71 20.12 -21.58
C THR A 59 -4.64 21.22 -21.60
N HIS A 60 -3.41 20.88 -21.22
CA HIS A 60 -2.29 21.83 -21.16
C HIS A 60 -1.81 22.24 -22.56
N ASN A 61 -1.74 21.31 -23.51
CA ASN A 61 -1.39 21.57 -24.90
C ASN A 61 -2.45 20.99 -25.85
N PRO A 62 -3.44 21.80 -26.29
CA PRO A 62 -4.50 21.34 -27.17
C PRO A 62 -4.04 20.78 -28.53
N LYS A 63 -2.79 21.05 -28.95
CA LYS A 63 -2.25 20.60 -30.25
C LYS A 63 -1.82 19.13 -30.26
N VAL A 64 -1.60 18.50 -29.11
CA VAL A 64 -1.19 17.10 -29.06
C VAL A 64 -2.36 16.17 -29.39
N ASP A 65 -2.09 15.02 -30.02
CA ASP A 65 -3.07 13.93 -30.11
C ASP A 65 -3.03 13.15 -28.81
N ILE A 66 -4.13 13.17 -28.05
CA ILE A 66 -4.23 12.50 -26.74
C ILE A 66 -3.88 11.00 -26.80
N ARG A 67 -4.01 10.36 -27.97
CA ARG A 67 -3.70 8.95 -28.20
C ARG A 67 -2.21 8.68 -28.47
N LYS A 68 -1.34 9.69 -28.42
CA LYS A 68 0.11 9.58 -28.64
C LYS A 68 0.97 9.98 -27.41
N PRO A 69 0.81 9.32 -26.24
CA PRO A 69 1.57 9.64 -25.02
C PRO A 69 3.00 9.11 -24.98
N TYR A 70 3.53 8.66 -26.12
CA TYR A 70 4.89 8.16 -26.28
C TYR A 70 5.56 8.93 -27.42
N THR A 71 6.75 9.45 -27.17
CA THR A 71 7.54 10.21 -28.15
C THR A 71 8.10 9.33 -29.26
N GLU A 72 8.08 8.01 -29.05
CA GLU A 72 8.42 6.96 -30.00
C GLU A 72 7.35 6.76 -31.07
N ILE A 73 6.13 7.27 -30.86
CA ILE A 73 5.11 7.31 -31.90
C ILE A 73 5.47 8.45 -32.87
N ASP A 74 5.39 8.23 -34.17
CA ASP A 74 5.70 9.27 -35.15
C ASP A 74 4.73 10.46 -35.10
N GLY A 75 5.29 11.68 -35.17
CA GLY A 75 4.55 12.93 -35.36
C GLY A 75 4.95 14.06 -34.41
N ASN A 76 4.66 15.30 -34.82
CA ASN A 76 4.89 16.52 -34.02
C ASN A 76 3.79 16.76 -32.97
N ASP A 77 2.75 15.94 -32.96
CA ASP A 77 1.60 15.96 -32.05
C ASP A 77 1.72 14.94 -30.90
N THR A 78 2.91 14.36 -30.71
CA THR A 78 3.22 13.43 -29.62
C THR A 78 3.59 14.17 -28.34
N TYR A 79 3.59 13.46 -27.22
CA TYR A 79 4.00 14.00 -25.92
C TYR A 79 4.51 12.89 -25.01
N SER A 80 5.33 13.22 -24.01
CA SER A 80 5.71 12.27 -22.96
C SER A 80 4.63 12.21 -21.89
N GLY A 81 3.74 11.23 -21.97
CA GLY A 81 2.71 11.02 -20.95
C GLY A 81 3.31 10.65 -19.59
N ARG A 82 4.42 9.91 -19.58
CA ARG A 82 5.19 9.58 -18.35
C ARG A 82 5.66 10.84 -17.63
N PHE A 83 6.16 11.83 -18.36
CA PHE A 83 6.55 13.11 -17.78
C PHE A 83 5.38 13.81 -17.10
N TYR A 84 4.18 13.82 -17.71
CA TYR A 84 3.00 14.41 -17.08
C TYR A 84 2.56 13.66 -15.83
N ASP A 85 2.69 12.33 -15.84
CA ASP A 85 2.37 11.48 -14.70
C ASP A 85 3.31 11.74 -13.51
N GLU A 86 4.60 11.46 -13.68
CA GLU A 86 5.61 11.54 -12.61
C GLU A 86 5.78 12.96 -12.08
N LYS A 87 5.68 13.99 -12.95
CA LYS A 87 5.92 15.37 -12.53
C LYS A 87 4.70 16.07 -11.92
N TYR A 88 3.48 15.65 -12.26
CA TYR A 88 2.27 16.40 -11.88
C TYR A 88 1.17 15.52 -11.28
N VAL A 89 0.75 14.46 -11.96
CA VAL A 89 -0.34 13.59 -11.48
C VAL A 89 0.05 12.91 -10.18
N GLU A 90 1.27 12.39 -10.09
CA GLU A 90 1.83 11.78 -8.88
C GLU A 90 1.74 12.73 -7.68
N LEU A 91 2.19 13.96 -7.84
CA LEU A 91 2.18 14.97 -6.77
C LEU A 91 0.76 15.25 -6.28
N LEU A 92 -0.22 15.35 -7.18
CA LEU A 92 -1.62 15.55 -6.81
C LEU A 92 -2.17 14.35 -6.03
N VAL A 93 -1.92 13.13 -6.52
CA VAL A 93 -2.37 11.88 -5.90
C VAL A 93 -1.82 11.77 -4.48
N HIS A 94 -0.53 12.06 -4.28
CA HIS A 94 0.08 12.04 -2.95
C HIS A 94 -0.43 13.16 -2.04
N LYS A 95 -0.45 14.41 -2.53
CA LYS A 95 -0.88 15.58 -1.76
C LYS A 95 -2.29 15.40 -1.18
N TYR A 96 -3.21 14.88 -1.99
CA TYR A 96 -4.62 14.74 -1.61
C TYR A 96 -5.02 13.32 -1.19
N LYS A 97 -4.06 12.38 -1.19
CA LYS A 97 -4.27 10.96 -0.87
C LYS A 97 -5.42 10.37 -1.70
N LEU A 98 -5.40 10.61 -3.01
CA LEU A 98 -6.44 10.12 -3.92
C LEU A 98 -6.29 8.58 -4.10
N PRO A 99 -7.40 7.83 -4.27
CA PRO A 99 -7.41 6.36 -4.38
C PRO A 99 -6.86 5.88 -5.74
N CYS A 100 -5.57 6.10 -5.97
CA CYS A 100 -4.85 5.79 -7.19
C CYS A 100 -3.50 5.09 -6.87
N ASN A 101 -2.86 4.49 -7.88
CA ASN A 101 -1.57 3.82 -7.67
C ASN A 101 -0.49 4.82 -7.24
N PRO A 102 0.39 4.47 -6.29
CA PRO A 102 1.52 5.32 -5.88
C PRO A 102 2.65 5.35 -6.92
N THR A 103 2.75 4.32 -7.77
CA THR A 103 3.75 4.25 -8.85
C THR A 103 3.16 4.57 -10.22
N THR A 104 3.99 5.10 -11.11
CA THR A 104 3.59 5.49 -12.46
C THR A 104 2.95 4.35 -13.24
N ALA A 105 1.92 4.66 -14.03
CA ALA A 105 1.26 3.68 -14.89
C ALA A 105 2.18 3.17 -16.01
N TYR A 106 3.17 3.97 -16.42
CA TYR A 106 4.06 3.69 -17.55
C TYR A 106 5.10 2.59 -17.27
N LEU A 107 5.23 2.16 -16.01
CA LEU A 107 5.98 0.96 -15.65
C LEU A 107 5.14 -0.31 -15.74
N THR A 108 3.83 -0.22 -15.94
CA THR A 108 2.95 -1.39 -16.08
C THR A 108 3.19 -2.05 -17.45
N PRO A 109 3.30 -3.39 -17.56
CA PRO A 109 3.55 -4.07 -18.84
C PRO A 109 2.61 -3.66 -19.98
N ALA A 110 1.34 -3.39 -19.67
CA ALA A 110 0.34 -2.95 -20.63
C ALA A 110 0.65 -1.59 -21.30
N PHE A 111 1.36 -0.71 -20.59
CA PHE A 111 1.65 0.67 -20.99
C PHE A 111 3.15 0.93 -21.17
N ARG A 112 3.99 -0.10 -21.05
CA ARG A 112 5.43 0.05 -21.15
C ARG A 112 5.83 0.00 -22.62
N ASN A 113 6.58 1.01 -23.08
CA ASN A 113 7.22 1.05 -24.41
C ASN A 113 6.25 0.84 -25.59
N LEU A 114 5.08 1.50 -25.57
CA LEU A 114 4.18 1.47 -26.73
C LEU A 114 4.70 2.45 -27.79
N ASP A 115 4.78 1.98 -29.03
CA ASP A 115 5.29 2.70 -30.21
C ASP A 115 4.21 2.92 -31.28
N ARG A 116 2.94 2.67 -30.92
CA ARG A 116 1.80 2.73 -31.83
C ARG A 116 0.66 3.56 -31.26
N LEU A 117 -0.16 4.08 -32.17
CA LEU A 117 -1.33 4.89 -31.84
C LEU A 117 -2.32 4.13 -30.94
N LEU A 118 -2.81 4.80 -29.89
CA LEU A 118 -3.75 4.21 -28.94
C LEU A 118 -5.20 4.38 -29.41
N THR A 119 -5.63 3.47 -30.28
CA THR A 119 -6.97 3.40 -30.85
C THR A 119 -7.83 2.33 -30.14
N THR A 120 -9.13 2.30 -30.41
CA THR A 120 -10.07 1.35 -29.76
C THR A 120 -9.92 -0.10 -30.24
N ASP A 121 -9.27 -0.33 -31.38
CA ASP A 121 -8.91 -1.67 -31.88
C ASP A 121 -7.65 -2.23 -31.22
N LEU A 122 -6.86 -1.40 -30.52
CA LEU A 122 -5.68 -1.86 -29.80
C LEU A 122 -6.05 -2.75 -28.61
N VAL A 123 -5.46 -3.94 -28.56
CA VAL A 123 -5.63 -4.86 -27.42
C VAL A 123 -4.46 -4.69 -26.44
N LEU A 124 -4.74 -4.04 -25.32
CA LEU A 124 -3.79 -3.93 -24.21
C LEU A 124 -3.87 -5.18 -23.31
N VAL A 125 -2.71 -5.70 -22.93
CA VAL A 125 -2.59 -6.91 -22.10
C VAL A 125 -2.68 -6.54 -20.63
N GLY A 126 -3.76 -6.94 -19.96
CA GLY A 126 -3.94 -6.78 -18.52
C GLY A 126 -5.31 -7.22 -18.04
N ARG A 127 -5.52 -7.22 -16.72
CA ARG A 127 -6.80 -7.57 -16.10
C ARG A 127 -7.24 -6.50 -15.07
N PRO A 128 -8.55 -6.27 -14.89
CA PRO A 128 -9.64 -6.71 -15.78
C PRO A 128 -9.49 -6.08 -17.18
N ARG A 129 -10.01 -6.73 -18.23
CA ARG A 129 -9.81 -6.26 -19.62
C ARG A 129 -10.55 -4.95 -19.88
N GLU A 130 -11.71 -4.83 -19.26
CA GLU A 130 -12.68 -3.76 -19.38
C GLU A 130 -12.07 -2.39 -19.06
N VAL A 131 -11.19 -2.30 -18.04
CA VAL A 131 -10.57 -1.01 -17.69
C VAL A 131 -9.63 -0.48 -18.77
N TYR A 132 -9.01 -1.36 -19.55
CA TYR A 132 -8.16 -0.96 -20.67
C TYR A 132 -8.99 -0.55 -21.88
N VAL A 133 -10.05 -1.31 -22.18
CA VAL A 133 -11.00 -0.98 -23.26
C VAL A 133 -11.63 0.39 -23.00
N PHE A 134 -12.16 0.60 -21.80
CA PHE A 134 -12.78 1.88 -21.43
C PHE A 134 -11.78 3.04 -21.45
N ALA A 135 -10.51 2.81 -21.10
CA ALA A 135 -9.48 3.83 -21.23
C ALA A 135 -9.27 4.25 -22.70
N LEU A 136 -9.14 3.30 -23.62
CA LEU A 136 -8.99 3.60 -25.05
C LEU A 136 -10.24 4.31 -25.61
N GLU A 137 -11.44 3.90 -25.19
CA GLU A 137 -12.70 4.55 -25.59
C GLU A 137 -12.82 5.98 -25.07
N ILE A 138 -12.30 6.27 -23.87
CA ILE A 138 -12.24 7.63 -23.31
C ILE A 138 -11.25 8.50 -24.09
N LEU A 139 -10.09 7.95 -24.47
CA LEU A 139 -9.13 8.66 -25.33
C LEU A 139 -9.78 9.00 -26.69
N GLU A 140 -10.48 8.04 -27.30
CA GLU A 140 -11.16 8.25 -28.58
C GLU A 140 -12.32 9.25 -28.46
N ALA A 141 -13.12 9.20 -27.40
CA ALA A 141 -14.16 10.19 -27.15
C ALA A 141 -13.60 11.62 -27.02
N THR A 142 -12.41 11.74 -26.43
CA THR A 142 -11.71 13.02 -26.30
C THR A 142 -11.13 13.47 -27.64
N TYR A 143 -10.50 12.57 -28.39
CA TYR A 143 -9.93 12.85 -29.71
C TYR A 143 -11.01 13.31 -30.71
N SER A 144 -12.14 12.60 -30.75
CA SER A 144 -13.29 12.89 -31.59
C SER A 144 -14.16 14.08 -31.10
N ASN A 145 -13.72 14.82 -30.07
CA ASN A 145 -14.44 15.94 -29.45
C ASN A 145 -15.86 15.61 -28.95
N LYS A 146 -16.15 14.33 -28.67
CA LYS A 146 -17.43 13.92 -28.05
C LYS A 146 -17.51 14.39 -26.60
N GLU A 147 -16.36 14.47 -25.92
CA GLU A 147 -16.21 15.09 -24.61
C GLU A 147 -14.94 15.91 -24.52
N LYS A 148 -14.97 16.91 -23.63
CA LYS A 148 -13.81 17.76 -23.36
C LYS A 148 -12.85 17.09 -22.37
N PRO A 149 -11.52 17.15 -22.58
CA PRO A 149 -10.54 16.55 -21.67
C PRO A 149 -10.66 17.09 -20.24
N GLU A 150 -10.98 18.39 -20.09
CA GLU A 150 -11.18 19.05 -18.79
C GLU A 150 -12.33 18.43 -18.01
N ASN A 151 -13.44 18.13 -18.69
CA ASN A 151 -14.62 17.53 -18.06
C ASN A 151 -14.30 16.14 -17.52
N ILE A 152 -13.58 15.34 -18.31
CA ILE A 152 -13.23 13.97 -17.93
C ILE A 152 -12.21 13.99 -16.78
N LEU A 153 -11.18 14.84 -16.85
CA LEU A 153 -10.18 14.95 -15.78
C LEU A 153 -10.81 15.43 -14.46
N GLN A 154 -11.68 16.45 -14.51
CA GLN A 154 -12.44 16.89 -13.34
C GLN A 154 -13.34 15.77 -12.79
N GLU A 155 -13.97 14.98 -13.67
CA GLU A 155 -14.84 13.89 -13.27
C GLU A 155 -14.07 12.76 -12.57
N ILE A 156 -12.88 12.42 -13.05
CA ILE A 156 -12.00 11.44 -12.39
C ILE A 156 -11.70 11.89 -10.95
N ILE A 157 -11.32 13.16 -10.78
CA ILE A 157 -11.02 13.73 -9.45
C ILE A 157 -12.28 13.73 -8.57
N ARG A 158 -13.46 14.08 -9.12
CA ARG A 158 -14.74 14.04 -8.41
C ARG A 158 -15.06 12.63 -7.91
N VAL A 159 -14.94 11.61 -8.77
CA VAL A 159 -15.19 10.21 -8.38
C VAL A 159 -14.19 9.74 -7.33
N PHE A 160 -12.92 10.14 -7.43
CA PHE A 160 -11.91 9.85 -6.40
C PHE A 160 -12.26 10.47 -5.04
N LEU A 161 -12.77 11.70 -5.00
CA LEU A 161 -13.23 12.33 -3.77
C LEU A 161 -14.45 11.62 -3.16
N ILE A 162 -15.36 11.14 -4.02
CA ILE A 162 -16.52 10.34 -3.57
C ILE A 162 -16.07 9.03 -2.94
N ILE A 163 -15.22 8.26 -3.63
CA ILE A 163 -14.69 6.98 -3.12
C ILE A 163 -14.00 7.21 -1.77
N LYS A 164 -13.17 8.26 -1.67
CA LYS A 164 -12.51 8.62 -0.42
C LYS A 164 -13.50 8.90 0.71
N SER A 165 -14.55 9.68 0.44
CA SER A 165 -15.59 9.96 1.44
C SER A 165 -16.36 8.70 1.85
N GLU A 166 -16.67 7.80 0.91
CA GLU A 166 -17.33 6.52 1.18
C GLU A 166 -16.47 5.61 2.07
N ASP A 167 -15.16 5.52 1.77
CA ASP A 167 -14.20 4.74 2.54
C ASP A 167 -14.03 5.31 3.96
N GLU A 168 -13.92 6.63 4.10
CA GLU A 168 -13.83 7.30 5.41
C GLU A 168 -15.09 7.04 6.26
N GLN A 169 -16.28 7.15 5.67
CA GLN A 169 -17.54 6.86 6.36
C GLN A 169 -17.63 5.39 6.80
N ARG A 170 -17.25 4.44 5.92
CA ARG A 170 -17.28 3.02 6.24
C ARG A 170 -16.32 2.69 7.38
N MET A 171 -15.12 3.26 7.38
CA MET A 171 -14.15 3.11 8.46
C MET A 171 -14.65 3.67 9.78
N GLN A 172 -15.25 4.86 9.76
CA GLN A 172 -15.83 5.47 10.96
C GLN A 172 -16.93 4.58 11.55
N GLN A 173 -17.80 4.01 10.71
CA GLN A 173 -18.84 3.09 11.15
C GLN A 173 -18.24 1.82 11.80
N LEU A 174 -17.26 1.18 11.14
CA LEU A 174 -16.60 -0.02 11.68
C LEU A 174 -15.91 0.24 13.03
N ILE A 175 -15.27 1.41 13.19
CA ILE A 175 -14.64 1.80 14.45
C ILE A 175 -15.70 2.10 15.52
N ALA A 176 -16.80 2.77 15.16
CA ALA A 176 -17.88 3.08 16.08
C ALA A 176 -18.56 1.80 16.61
N ASP A 177 -18.78 0.81 15.75
CA ASP A 177 -19.37 -0.48 16.11
C ASP A 177 -18.52 -1.24 17.14
N LEU A 178 -17.18 -1.12 17.06
CA LEU A 178 -16.25 -1.70 18.04
C LEU A 178 -16.25 -0.96 19.39
N LYS A 179 -16.45 0.36 19.41
CA LYS A 179 -16.47 1.13 20.67
C LYS A 179 -17.69 0.86 21.55
N GLN A 180 -18.78 0.32 20.99
CA GLN A 180 -19.99 -0.01 21.76
C GLN A 180 -19.84 -1.30 22.60
N ALA A 181 -18.61 -1.76 22.85
CA ALA A 181 -18.26 -3.05 23.45
C ALA A 181 -17.60 -2.94 24.84
N ASP A 182 -17.70 -1.80 25.53
CA ASP A 182 -16.89 -1.51 26.72
C ASP A 182 -17.14 -2.44 27.94
N ASP A 183 -18.21 -3.24 27.93
CA ASP A 183 -18.54 -4.23 28.98
C ASP A 183 -18.24 -5.70 28.59
N ILE A 184 -17.55 -5.94 27.47
CA ILE A 184 -17.29 -7.30 26.98
C ILE A 184 -15.99 -7.86 27.57
N LEU A 185 -16.05 -9.12 28.01
CA LEU A 185 -14.87 -9.88 28.41
C LEU A 185 -13.80 -9.85 27.28
N PRO A 186 -12.55 -9.46 27.56
CA PRO A 186 -11.52 -9.41 26.53
C PRO A 186 -11.31 -10.78 25.87
N LEU A 187 -11.12 -10.77 24.54
CA LEU A 187 -10.83 -11.97 23.76
C LEU A 187 -9.76 -12.83 24.42
N ALA A 188 -9.98 -14.14 24.44
CA ALA A 188 -8.98 -15.12 24.86
C ALA A 188 -7.81 -15.14 23.87
N THR A 189 -6.66 -15.64 24.31
CA THR A 189 -5.45 -15.70 23.48
C THR A 189 -5.69 -16.40 22.14
N GLU A 190 -6.34 -17.56 22.14
CA GLU A 190 -6.56 -18.32 20.90
C GLU A 190 -7.56 -17.63 19.94
N GLU A 191 -8.45 -16.79 20.46
CA GLU A 191 -9.36 -15.99 19.63
C GLU A 191 -8.62 -14.86 18.93
N ILE A 192 -7.70 -14.20 19.64
CA ILE A 192 -6.79 -13.20 19.05
C ILE A 192 -5.89 -13.87 18.00
N VAL A 193 -5.33 -15.05 18.30
CA VAL A 193 -4.50 -15.79 17.34
C VAL A 193 -5.29 -16.16 16.08
N THR A 194 -6.54 -16.62 16.24
CA THR A 194 -7.43 -16.95 15.11
C THR A 194 -7.72 -15.72 14.25
N LEU A 195 -8.04 -14.59 14.87
CA LEU A 195 -8.26 -13.32 14.21
C LEU A 195 -7.02 -12.88 13.41
N LEU A 196 -5.84 -12.91 14.02
CA LEU A 196 -4.58 -12.54 13.36
C LEU A 196 -4.27 -13.46 12.17
N LEU A 197 -4.50 -14.78 12.32
CA LEU A 197 -4.32 -15.74 11.25
C LEU A 197 -5.25 -15.45 10.06
N GLN A 198 -6.52 -15.17 10.32
CA GLN A 198 -7.49 -14.79 9.27
C GLN A 198 -7.07 -13.50 8.56
N HIS A 199 -6.55 -12.52 9.31
CA HIS A 199 -6.05 -11.27 8.73
C HIS A 199 -4.78 -11.48 7.89
N LEU A 200 -3.84 -12.31 8.35
CA LEU A 200 -2.63 -12.69 7.60
C LEU A 200 -2.94 -13.44 6.30
N ASN A 201 -4.03 -14.20 6.25
CA ASN A 201 -4.46 -14.92 5.05
C ASN A 201 -5.16 -14.05 4.01
N CYS A 202 -5.40 -12.76 4.30
CA CYS A 202 -5.94 -11.82 3.33
C CYS A 202 -4.89 -11.44 2.27
N LYS A 203 -5.33 -11.03 1.08
CA LYS A 203 -4.42 -10.59 0.00
C LYS A 203 -3.69 -9.31 0.40
N GLY A 204 -2.40 -9.22 0.06
CA GLY A 204 -1.58 -8.03 0.34
C GLY A 204 -1.19 -7.88 1.81
N SER A 205 -1.03 -9.00 2.52
CA SER A 205 -0.75 -9.05 3.96
C SER A 205 0.73 -9.01 4.35
N SER A 206 1.65 -8.77 3.40
CA SER A 206 3.11 -8.83 3.64
C SER A 206 3.61 -7.87 4.73
N ARG A 207 2.91 -6.75 4.97
CA ARG A 207 3.21 -5.81 6.07
C ARG A 207 2.73 -6.29 7.43
N LEU A 208 1.75 -7.19 7.49
CA LEU A 208 1.12 -7.55 8.75
C LEU A 208 2.06 -8.23 9.78
N PRO A 209 2.99 -9.13 9.39
CA PRO A 209 3.98 -9.67 10.33
C PRO A 209 4.86 -8.60 10.99
N VAL A 210 5.28 -7.58 10.24
CA VAL A 210 6.00 -6.42 10.76
C VAL A 210 5.20 -5.74 11.87
N LEU A 211 3.92 -5.46 11.60
CA LEU A 211 3.04 -4.79 12.55
C LEU A 211 2.77 -5.65 13.78
N ILE A 212 2.64 -6.97 13.64
CA ILE A 212 2.47 -7.90 14.76
C ILE A 212 3.66 -7.82 15.70
N VAL A 213 4.89 -7.95 15.18
CA VAL A 213 6.11 -7.91 16.00
C VAL A 213 6.30 -6.54 16.65
N ALA A 214 6.14 -5.46 15.88
CA ALA A 214 6.25 -4.10 16.42
C ALA A 214 5.20 -3.82 17.51
N SER A 215 3.97 -4.30 17.33
CA SER A 215 2.91 -4.18 18.34
C SER A 215 3.24 -4.94 19.61
N ALA A 216 3.85 -6.12 19.51
CA ALA A 216 4.28 -6.91 20.65
C ALA A 216 5.28 -6.13 21.51
N TYR A 217 6.30 -5.53 20.90
CA TYR A 217 7.28 -4.68 21.60
C TYR A 217 6.64 -3.43 22.21
N GLN A 218 5.86 -2.65 21.43
CA GLN A 218 5.20 -1.45 21.95
C GLN A 218 4.29 -1.73 23.16
N THR A 219 3.70 -2.92 23.21
CA THR A 219 2.81 -3.31 24.29
C THR A 219 3.54 -3.47 25.62
N VAL A 220 4.76 -4.04 25.61
CA VAL A 220 5.51 -4.42 26.81
C VAL A 220 6.82 -3.62 27.02
N LYS A 221 7.06 -2.57 26.22
CA LYS A 221 8.32 -1.80 26.25
C LYS A 221 8.73 -1.32 27.64
N ASP A 222 7.78 -0.94 28.48
CA ASP A 222 8.06 -0.42 29.83
C ASP A 222 8.50 -1.54 30.78
N GLN A 223 8.09 -2.79 30.51
CA GLN A 223 8.47 -3.97 31.28
C GLN A 223 9.82 -4.55 30.86
N ILE A 224 10.16 -4.49 29.58
CA ILE A 224 11.37 -5.12 29.03
C ILE A 224 12.50 -4.14 28.72
N GLY A 225 12.24 -2.83 28.70
CA GLY A 225 13.26 -1.82 28.39
C GLY A 225 13.68 -1.78 26.91
N GLU A 226 12.91 -2.40 26.02
CA GLU A 226 13.16 -2.50 24.59
C GLU A 226 11.98 -1.92 23.79
N VAL A 227 12.27 -1.26 22.67
CA VAL A 227 11.27 -0.60 21.83
C VAL A 227 11.69 -0.69 20.36
N ASN A 228 10.72 -0.85 19.45
CA ASN A 228 11.04 -0.75 18.04
C ASN A 228 11.33 0.70 17.63
N LYS A 229 12.27 0.89 16.72
CA LYS A 229 12.44 2.16 15.99
C LYS A 229 11.19 2.47 15.17
N LEU A 230 11.11 3.72 14.68
CA LEU A 230 10.06 4.13 13.77
C LEU A 230 10.04 3.17 12.56
N LEU A 231 8.87 2.62 12.26
CA LEU A 231 8.73 1.71 11.13
C LEU A 231 8.82 2.52 9.82
N GLU A 232 9.81 2.20 9.00
CA GLU A 232 9.94 2.80 7.67
C GLU A 232 8.81 2.30 6.74
N ALA A 233 8.39 3.16 5.81
CA ALA A 233 7.41 2.75 4.80
C ALA A 233 8.01 1.66 3.89
N HIS A 234 7.21 0.65 3.53
CA HIS A 234 7.63 -0.54 2.75
C HIS A 234 8.37 -0.28 1.43
N ASN A 235 8.34 0.95 0.91
CA ASN A 235 8.93 1.31 -0.38
C ASN A 235 10.26 2.07 -0.25
N ALA A 236 10.78 2.27 0.97
CA ALA A 236 12.11 2.82 1.14
C ALA A 236 13.13 1.75 0.73
N ALA A 237 13.77 1.90 -0.43
CA ALA A 237 14.77 0.95 -0.89
C ALA A 237 15.86 0.77 0.19
N ASP A 238 16.11 -0.48 0.62
CA ASP A 238 17.06 -0.85 1.69
C ASP A 238 18.45 -0.17 1.57
N LYS A 239 18.88 0.14 0.33
CA LYS A 239 20.15 0.81 0.05
C LYS A 239 20.20 2.29 0.46
N GLN A 240 19.07 2.98 0.61
CA GLN A 240 19.03 4.40 0.97
C GLN A 240 18.82 4.64 2.48
N THR A 241 18.25 3.69 3.22
CA THR A 241 17.95 3.87 4.66
C THR A 241 19.02 3.33 5.59
N GLY A 242 19.81 2.35 5.14
CA GLY A 242 20.81 1.69 5.99
C GLY A 242 20.21 0.78 7.06
N SER A 243 18.95 0.34 6.87
CA SER A 243 18.28 -0.61 7.76
C SER A 243 18.95 -1.98 7.74
N ILE A 244 18.95 -2.65 8.89
CA ILE A 244 19.54 -3.97 9.12
C ILE A 244 18.49 -5.08 8.91
N GLY A 245 17.22 -4.77 9.21
CA GLY A 245 16.06 -5.65 9.02
C GLY A 245 14.75 -4.84 8.96
N ASP A 246 13.63 -5.53 8.77
CA ASP A 246 12.28 -4.93 8.65
C ASP A 246 11.76 -4.35 9.97
N VAL A 247 12.17 -4.91 11.12
CA VAL A 247 11.93 -4.34 12.45
C VAL A 247 13.24 -4.29 13.22
N GLU A 248 13.60 -3.10 13.68
CA GLU A 248 14.79 -2.87 14.50
C GLU A 248 14.36 -2.51 15.91
N ILE A 249 14.88 -3.23 16.90
CA ILE A 249 14.62 -3.02 18.32
C ILE A 249 15.84 -2.39 18.97
N THR A 250 15.62 -1.33 19.73
CA THR A 250 16.61 -0.64 20.53
C THR A 250 16.25 -0.71 22.00
N LEU A 251 17.20 -0.36 22.86
CA LEU A 251 16.89 -0.10 24.27
C LEU A 251 16.15 1.24 24.36
N THR A 252 15.29 1.41 25.36
CA THR A 252 14.49 2.65 25.52
C THR A 252 15.33 3.91 25.72
N ASN A 253 16.58 3.78 26.17
CA ASN A 253 17.49 4.89 26.46
C ASN A 253 18.78 4.86 25.60
N ASP A 254 18.83 4.03 24.55
CA ASP A 254 20.00 3.89 23.68
C ASP A 254 19.53 3.63 22.24
N ASP A 255 20.09 4.34 21.27
CA ASP A 255 19.79 4.15 19.84
C ASP A 255 20.46 2.90 19.25
N ARG A 256 21.24 2.17 20.05
CA ARG A 256 21.84 0.90 19.67
C ARG A 256 20.76 -0.14 19.38
N ILE A 257 20.83 -0.70 18.17
CA ILE A 257 19.98 -1.81 17.74
C ILE A 257 20.51 -3.09 18.39
N VAL A 258 19.67 -3.72 19.21
CA VAL A 258 19.97 -4.96 19.95
C VAL A 258 19.36 -6.19 19.27
N THR A 259 18.19 -6.05 18.66
CA THR A 259 17.51 -7.14 17.95
C THR A 259 17.02 -6.65 16.59
N CYS A 260 17.28 -7.43 15.55
CA CYS A 260 16.75 -7.20 14.21
C CYS A 260 15.81 -8.33 13.83
N TYR A 261 14.68 -7.99 13.22
CA TYR A 261 13.79 -8.96 12.60
C TYR A 261 13.78 -8.77 11.07
N GLU A 262 13.88 -9.87 10.33
CA GLU A 262 13.66 -9.91 8.89
C GLU A 262 12.41 -10.77 8.61
N MET A 263 11.44 -10.21 7.90
CA MET A 263 10.19 -10.87 7.56
C MET A 263 10.31 -11.57 6.21
N LYS A 264 9.81 -12.80 6.13
CA LYS A 264 9.73 -13.55 4.87
C LYS A 264 8.31 -14.05 4.66
N ASP A 265 7.77 -13.73 3.48
CA ASP A 265 6.50 -14.28 2.99
C ASP A 265 6.66 -15.68 2.39
N LYS A 266 7.87 -16.26 2.51
CA LYS A 266 8.29 -17.55 1.96
C LYS A 266 9.18 -18.28 2.97
N ARG A 267 9.49 -19.53 2.63
CA ARG A 267 10.51 -20.34 3.34
C ARG A 267 11.84 -19.59 3.42
N VAL A 268 12.40 -19.58 4.62
CA VAL A 268 13.74 -19.04 4.86
C VAL A 268 14.76 -20.07 4.38
N THR A 269 15.75 -19.61 3.63
CA THR A 269 16.83 -20.45 3.11
C THR A 269 18.16 -20.16 3.81
N LYS A 270 19.14 -21.07 3.69
CA LYS A 270 20.52 -20.80 4.15
C LYS A 270 21.10 -19.55 3.47
N THR A 271 20.77 -19.31 2.20
CA THR A 271 21.16 -18.12 1.46
C THR A 271 20.59 -16.83 2.06
N ASP A 272 19.36 -16.83 2.55
CA ASP A 272 18.80 -15.66 3.26
C ASP A 272 19.62 -15.33 4.51
N ILE A 273 20.01 -16.35 5.28
CA ILE A 273 20.87 -16.21 6.46
C ILE A 273 22.26 -15.68 6.06
N ASP A 274 22.86 -16.18 4.99
CA ASP A 274 24.16 -15.69 4.49
C ASP A 274 24.08 -14.22 4.06
N VAL A 275 22.98 -13.80 3.43
CA VAL A 275 22.75 -12.40 3.08
C VAL A 275 22.66 -11.53 4.34
N ALA A 276 21.96 -11.99 5.38
CA ALA A 276 21.90 -11.29 6.66
C ALA A 276 23.28 -11.17 7.33
N LEU A 277 24.10 -12.22 7.30
CA LEU A 277 25.49 -12.15 7.78
C LEU A 277 26.30 -11.08 7.04
N GLN A 278 26.16 -10.99 5.72
CA GLN A 278 26.82 -9.95 4.93
C GLN A 278 26.30 -8.53 5.22
N LYS A 279 25.01 -8.39 5.59
CA LYS A 279 24.46 -7.11 6.07
C LYS A 279 25.13 -6.73 7.39
N LEU A 280 25.15 -7.65 8.36
CA LEU A 280 25.72 -7.41 9.69
C LEU A 280 27.22 -7.10 9.65
N SER A 281 28.01 -7.77 8.81
CA SER A 281 29.45 -7.52 8.70
C SER A 281 29.80 -6.10 8.25
N LYS A 282 28.85 -5.38 7.63
CA LYS A 282 29.02 -4.00 7.17
C LYS A 282 28.57 -2.97 8.20
N THR A 283 27.90 -3.41 9.26
CA THR A 283 27.32 -2.55 10.28
C THR A 283 28.30 -2.37 11.44
N LYS A 284 28.37 -1.15 11.99
CA LYS A 284 29.19 -0.85 13.19
C LYS A 284 28.50 -1.19 14.50
N SER A 285 27.17 -1.35 14.48
CA SER A 285 26.35 -1.71 15.63
C SER A 285 26.53 -3.18 15.98
N LYS A 286 26.81 -3.46 17.26
CA LYS A 286 26.81 -4.82 17.80
C LYS A 286 25.36 -5.23 18.06
N VAL A 287 24.78 -5.97 17.13
CA VAL A 287 23.46 -6.59 17.25
C VAL A 287 23.60 -7.87 18.05
N ASP A 288 22.68 -8.12 18.98
CA ASP A 288 22.72 -9.32 19.82
C ASP A 288 21.85 -10.44 19.20
N ASN A 289 20.71 -10.10 18.59
CA ASN A 289 19.80 -11.06 17.95
C ASN A 289 19.46 -10.68 16.49
N TYR A 290 19.47 -11.67 15.59
CA TYR A 290 18.96 -11.53 14.22
C TYR A 290 17.94 -12.63 13.92
N ILE A 291 16.66 -12.26 13.88
CA ILE A 291 15.55 -13.20 13.89
C ILE A 291 14.80 -13.12 12.56
N PHE A 292 14.70 -14.24 11.85
CA PHE A 292 13.79 -14.36 10.72
C PHE A 292 12.39 -14.74 11.22
N ILE A 293 11.36 -14.04 10.74
CA ILE A 293 9.96 -14.40 10.95
C ILE A 293 9.38 -14.83 9.62
N THR A 294 8.80 -16.03 9.57
CA THR A 294 8.09 -16.53 8.39
C THR A 294 6.67 -16.98 8.72
N THR A 295 5.85 -17.09 7.67
CA THR A 295 4.52 -17.70 7.72
C THR A 295 4.48 -19.05 7.00
N ASP A 296 5.61 -19.50 6.47
CA ASP A 296 5.78 -20.79 5.78
C ASP A 296 6.51 -21.80 6.70
N ILE A 297 6.70 -23.01 6.19
CA ILE A 297 7.38 -24.11 6.87
C ILE A 297 8.86 -23.73 7.12
N ILE A 298 9.33 -24.06 8.33
CA ILE A 298 10.73 -23.91 8.73
C ILE A 298 11.42 -25.26 8.65
N GLU A 299 12.43 -25.38 7.80
CA GLU A 299 13.21 -26.61 7.63
C GLU A 299 14.25 -26.77 8.73
N ILE A 300 14.38 -27.99 9.27
CA ILE A 300 15.28 -28.25 10.40
C ILE A 300 16.74 -27.89 10.11
N GLU A 301 17.19 -28.13 8.88
CA GLU A 301 18.56 -27.79 8.46
C GLU A 301 18.82 -26.28 8.48
N VAL A 302 17.79 -25.46 8.25
CA VAL A 302 17.91 -23.99 8.28
C VAL A 302 18.00 -23.53 9.74
N THR A 303 17.20 -24.11 10.63
CA THR A 303 17.27 -23.86 12.08
C THR A 303 18.64 -24.27 12.66
N GLU A 304 19.14 -25.45 12.30
CA GLU A 304 20.47 -25.92 12.72
C GLU A 304 21.58 -25.02 12.19
N TYR A 305 21.47 -24.58 10.93
CA TYR A 305 22.43 -23.64 10.36
C TYR A 305 22.44 -22.31 11.12
N ALA A 306 21.27 -21.70 11.34
CA ALA A 306 21.13 -20.46 12.11
C ALA A 306 21.75 -20.60 13.51
N LYS A 307 21.43 -21.68 14.23
CA LYS A 307 21.99 -21.95 15.57
C LYS A 307 23.52 -22.03 15.57
N SER A 308 24.12 -22.65 14.54
CA SER A 308 25.57 -22.80 14.44
C SER A 308 26.35 -21.47 14.30
N LEU A 309 25.65 -20.37 14.00
CA LEU A 309 26.27 -19.05 13.80
C LEU A 309 26.54 -18.30 15.09
N TYR A 310 25.87 -18.66 16.20
CA TYR A 310 26.09 -18.00 17.48
C TYR A 310 27.54 -18.10 17.93
N ASP A 311 28.11 -19.32 17.90
CA ASP A 311 29.51 -19.56 18.30
C ASP A 311 30.52 -18.83 17.40
N LYS A 312 30.14 -18.52 16.15
CA LYS A 312 31.02 -17.88 15.16
C LYS A 312 30.95 -16.36 15.18
N THR A 313 29.78 -15.81 15.49
CA THR A 313 29.51 -14.37 15.33
C THR A 313 29.22 -13.67 16.65
N GLY A 314 28.85 -14.41 17.69
CA GLY A 314 28.31 -13.86 18.94
C GLY A 314 26.91 -13.26 18.80
N VAL A 315 26.27 -13.41 17.63
CA VAL A 315 24.90 -12.95 17.34
C VAL A 315 23.98 -14.17 17.29
N GLU A 316 22.87 -14.11 18.01
CA GLU A 316 21.87 -15.19 18.00
C GLU A 316 21.03 -15.11 16.74
N PHE A 317 21.19 -16.10 15.86
CA PHE A 317 20.36 -16.26 14.67
C PHE A 317 19.24 -17.25 14.96
N ALA A 318 18.00 -16.82 14.74
CA ALA A 318 16.81 -17.67 14.90
C ALA A 318 15.87 -17.55 13.70
N VAL A 319 15.09 -18.61 13.46
CA VAL A 319 13.99 -18.60 12.50
C VAL A 319 12.73 -19.03 13.23
N LEU A 320 11.73 -18.16 13.31
CA LEU A 320 10.49 -18.37 14.06
C LEU A 320 9.27 -18.24 13.14
N ASP A 321 8.21 -18.96 13.49
CA ASP A 321 6.93 -18.82 12.82
C ASP A 321 6.14 -17.66 13.46
N CYS A 322 5.56 -16.79 12.62
CA CYS A 322 4.90 -15.56 13.09
C CYS A 322 3.75 -15.86 14.07
N ILE A 323 2.97 -16.91 13.79
CA ILE A 323 1.81 -17.30 14.60
C ILE A 323 2.24 -17.91 15.93
N GLY A 324 3.24 -18.77 15.94
CA GLY A 324 3.80 -19.41 17.14
C GLY A 324 4.46 -18.38 18.04
N PHE A 325 5.24 -17.45 17.46
CA PHE A 325 5.79 -16.29 18.16
C PHE A 325 4.69 -15.52 18.89
N ILE A 326 3.65 -15.07 18.16
CA ILE A 326 2.61 -14.24 18.79
C ILE A 326 1.73 -15.04 19.75
N ARG A 327 1.46 -16.33 19.48
CA ARG A 327 0.72 -17.20 20.40
C ARG A 327 1.46 -17.33 21.73
N HIS A 328 2.76 -17.61 21.69
CA HIS A 328 3.57 -17.70 22.91
C HIS A 328 3.60 -16.36 23.65
N TYR A 329 3.86 -15.26 22.94
CA TYR A 329 3.85 -13.92 23.50
C TYR A 329 2.54 -13.59 24.22
N LEU A 330 1.38 -13.88 23.60
CA LEU A 330 0.07 -13.58 24.17
C LEU A 330 -0.26 -14.44 25.39
N HIS A 331 0.24 -15.68 25.46
CA HIS A 331 0.11 -16.49 26.68
C HIS A 331 1.03 -16.00 27.79
N PHE A 332 2.27 -15.65 27.47
CA PHE A 332 3.23 -15.16 28.45
C PHE A 332 2.81 -13.80 29.02
N PHE A 333 2.40 -12.87 28.15
CA PHE A 333 1.87 -11.55 28.51
C PHE A 333 0.33 -11.53 28.50
N HIS A 334 -0.30 -12.56 29.07
CA HIS A 334 -1.76 -12.74 29.06
C HIS A 334 -2.55 -11.48 29.46
N ARG A 335 -2.10 -10.76 30.49
CA ARG A 335 -2.78 -9.54 30.98
C ARG A 335 -2.68 -8.35 30.01
N GLN A 336 -1.74 -8.40 29.06
CA GLN A 336 -1.50 -7.33 28.07
C GLN A 336 -2.16 -7.61 26.71
N ARG A 337 -2.79 -8.78 26.51
CA ARG A 337 -3.33 -9.20 25.20
C ARG A 337 -4.31 -8.20 24.56
N ASN A 338 -5.16 -7.55 25.36
CA ASN A 338 -6.07 -6.52 24.84
C ASN A 338 -5.33 -5.23 24.46
N LYS A 339 -4.34 -4.82 25.27
CA LYS A 339 -3.45 -3.71 24.95
C LYS A 339 -2.71 -3.98 23.63
N PHE A 340 -2.21 -5.20 23.45
CA PHE A 340 -1.61 -5.64 22.19
C PHE A 340 -2.58 -5.50 21.01
N LEU A 341 -3.79 -6.05 21.12
CA LEU A 341 -4.77 -6.01 20.04
C LEU A 341 -5.14 -4.56 19.65
N ASN A 342 -5.24 -3.67 20.63
CA ASN A 342 -5.50 -2.25 20.40
C ASN A 342 -4.33 -1.52 19.73
N ILE A 343 -3.09 -1.82 20.13
CA ILE A 343 -1.89 -1.27 19.49
C ILE A 343 -1.79 -1.77 18.04
N TYR A 344 -2.01 -3.07 17.83
CA TYR A 344 -2.02 -3.66 16.49
C TYR A 344 -3.07 -3.02 15.58
N GLN A 345 -4.30 -2.85 16.08
CA GLN A 345 -5.33 -2.10 15.36
C GLN A 345 -4.86 -0.70 14.99
N ALA A 346 -4.33 0.07 15.96
CA ALA A 346 -3.87 1.43 15.72
C ALA A 346 -2.78 1.47 14.63
N MET A 347 -1.82 0.53 14.67
CA MET A 347 -0.76 0.42 13.66
C MET A 347 -1.32 0.08 12.27
N VAL A 348 -2.21 -0.92 12.17
CA VAL A 348 -2.87 -1.31 10.90
C VAL A 348 -3.61 -0.13 10.28
N LEU A 349 -4.33 0.65 11.10
CA LEU A 349 -5.10 1.78 10.63
C LEU A 349 -4.22 2.97 10.20
N ALA A 350 -3.10 3.19 10.88
CA ALA A 350 -2.16 4.28 10.62
C ALA A 350 -1.31 4.09 9.36
N GLU A 351 -1.07 2.85 8.92
CA GLU A 351 -0.29 2.57 7.71
C GLU A 351 -0.91 3.22 6.45
N PRO A 352 -0.11 3.76 5.51
CA PRO A 352 -0.65 4.24 4.25
C PRO A 352 -1.26 3.12 3.42
N THR A 353 -2.23 3.46 2.56
CA THR A 353 -2.93 2.50 1.67
C THR A 353 -1.99 1.75 0.73
N SER A 354 -0.81 2.30 0.46
CA SER A 354 0.26 1.63 -0.31
C SER A 354 0.91 0.47 0.42
N SER A 355 0.91 0.48 1.76
CA SER A 355 1.47 -0.59 2.61
C SER A 355 0.39 -1.54 3.08
N VAL A 356 -0.72 -1.00 3.60
CA VAL A 356 -1.88 -1.76 4.07
C VAL A 356 -3.12 -1.20 3.38
N SER A 357 -3.63 -1.95 2.41
CA SER A 357 -4.75 -1.49 1.58
C SER A 357 -6.03 -1.23 2.40
N GLN A 358 -6.89 -0.35 1.89
CA GLN A 358 -8.16 -0.02 2.52
C GLN A 358 -9.04 -1.27 2.78
N PRO A 359 -9.22 -2.20 1.82
CA PRO A 359 -9.94 -3.45 2.09
C PRO A 359 -9.32 -4.31 3.19
N LEU A 360 -7.98 -4.30 3.33
CA LEU A 360 -7.29 -5.07 4.36
C LEU A 360 -7.53 -4.49 5.76
N LYS A 361 -7.53 -3.15 5.89
CA LYS A 361 -7.91 -2.46 7.13
C LYS A 361 -9.36 -2.76 7.54
N GLU A 362 -10.28 -2.70 6.58
CA GLU A 362 -11.70 -3.02 6.79
C GLU A 362 -11.87 -4.49 7.21
N ALA A 363 -11.15 -5.41 6.57
CA ALA A 363 -11.17 -6.82 6.93
C ALA A 363 -10.77 -7.04 8.38
N PHE A 364 -9.70 -6.40 8.87
CA PHE A 364 -9.32 -6.49 10.28
C PHE A 364 -10.43 -6.03 11.22
N LEU A 365 -11.03 -4.86 10.98
CA LEU A 365 -12.10 -4.34 11.85
C LEU A 365 -13.34 -5.25 11.84
N ALA A 366 -13.70 -5.79 10.67
CA ALA A 366 -14.80 -6.73 10.54
C ALA A 366 -14.52 -8.05 11.27
N LEU A 367 -13.33 -8.62 11.13
CA LEU A 367 -12.89 -9.84 11.83
C LEU A 367 -12.89 -9.64 13.34
N ARG A 368 -12.36 -8.50 13.82
CA ARG A 368 -12.36 -8.16 15.23
C ARG A 368 -13.77 -8.02 15.79
N ARG A 369 -14.64 -7.31 15.06
CA ARG A 369 -16.04 -7.15 15.45
C ARG A 369 -16.73 -8.51 15.55
N ALA A 370 -16.52 -9.40 14.58
CA ALA A 370 -17.10 -10.74 14.61
C ALA A 370 -16.65 -11.52 15.86
N ALA A 371 -15.35 -11.51 16.15
CA ALA A 371 -14.79 -12.18 17.33
C ALA A 371 -15.33 -11.60 18.66
N GLU A 372 -15.53 -10.29 18.76
CA GLU A 372 -16.08 -9.64 19.95
C GLU A 372 -17.61 -9.77 20.05
N ALA A 373 -18.32 -9.91 18.93
CA ALA A 373 -19.76 -10.12 18.90
C ALA A 373 -20.16 -11.51 19.42
N ASP A 374 -19.37 -12.54 19.15
CA ASP A 374 -19.57 -13.90 19.69
C ASP A 374 -19.44 -13.97 21.24
N LYS A 375 -19.02 -12.87 21.87
CA LYS A 375 -18.93 -12.70 23.32
C LYS A 375 -20.09 -11.93 23.94
N ARG A 376 -20.96 -11.32 23.13
CA ARG A 376 -22.22 -10.70 23.59
C ARG A 376 -23.29 -11.76 23.70
#